data_AF-A0A348ZUA5-F1
#
_entry.id   AF-A0A348ZUA5-F1
#
_cell.length_a   1.000
_cell.length_b   1.000
_cell.length_c   1.000
_cell.angle_alpha   90.00
_cell.angle_beta   90.00
_cell.angle_gamma   90.00
#
_symmetry.space_group_name_H-M   'P 1'
#
loop_
_entity.id
_entity.type
_entity.pdbx_description
1 polymer ?
#
loop_
_entity_poly.entity_id
_entity_poly.type
_entity_poly.pdbx_seq_one_letter_code
_entity_poly.pdbx_strand_id
1 'polypeptide(L)'
;MSANRQIYDLAAKAGSLEGWVYKGDVDLSYLPRWIQNIVDLYDGLPRNVREELQDLCDETIGRTIYSLKPILGPDHELIGKLQRLVVGTIPASPYEFPRRKSPGTKQGPDQGV
;
A
#
# COMPACT_ATOMS: atom_id res chain seq x y z
N MET A 1 -16.68 6.92 14.31
CA MET A 1 -15.59 7.80 13.82
C MET A 1 -15.99 8.36 12.46
N SER A 2 -15.50 9.54 12.06
CA SER A 2 -15.80 10.07 10.73
C SER A 2 -15.01 9.32 9.64
N ALA A 3 -15.53 9.29 8.41
CA ALA A 3 -14.85 8.63 7.28
C ALA A 3 -13.44 9.20 7.05
N ASN A 4 -13.26 10.52 7.11
CA ASN A 4 -11.94 11.16 6.97
C ASN A 4 -10.92 10.66 7.99
N ARG A 5 -11.37 10.39 9.23
CA ARG A 5 -10.49 9.86 10.26
C ARG A 5 -10.07 8.42 9.95
N GLN A 6 -11.00 7.58 9.48
CA GLN A 6 -10.69 6.20 9.11
C GLN A 6 -9.72 6.14 7.92
N ILE A 7 -9.92 7.00 6.91
CA ILE A 7 -9.02 7.12 5.76
C ILE A 7 -7.61 7.53 6.23
N TYR A 8 -7.52 8.55 7.09
CA TYR A 8 -6.24 8.99 7.64
C TYR A 8 -5.56 7.87 8.45
N ASP A 9 -6.29 7.20 9.33
CA ASP A 9 -5.76 6.13 10.17
C ASP A 9 -5.28 4.94 9.32
N LEU A 10 -6.01 4.59 8.25
CA LEU A 10 -5.60 3.58 7.28
C LEU A 10 -4.29 3.98 6.59
N ALA A 11 -4.23 5.18 6.00
CA ALA A 11 -3.06 5.66 5.28
C ALA A 11 -1.83 5.74 6.19
N ALA A 12 -1.99 6.28 7.40
CA ALA A 12 -0.92 6.40 8.38
C ALA A 12 -0.37 5.02 8.80
N LYS A 13 -1.23 4.03 9.06
CA LYS A 13 -0.81 2.69 9.46
C LYS A 13 -0.19 1.91 8.31
N ALA A 14 -0.77 2.00 7.11
CA ALA A 14 -0.23 1.35 5.91
C ALA A 14 1.18 1.88 5.57
N GLY A 15 1.36 3.20 5.51
CA GLY A 15 2.66 3.80 5.25
C GLY A 15 3.68 3.55 6.37
N SER A 16 3.24 3.51 7.63
CA SER A 16 4.13 3.14 8.75
C SER A 16 4.60 1.68 8.67
N LEU A 17 3.70 0.76 8.31
CA LEU A 17 4.05 -0.63 8.09
C LEU A 17 5.05 -0.77 6.94
N GLU A 18 4.77 -0.14 5.79
CA GLU A 18 5.65 -0.12 4.63
C GLU A 18 7.08 0.33 5.01
N GLY A 19 7.19 1.51 5.65
CA GLY A 19 8.49 2.06 6.04
C GLY A 19 9.21 1.25 7.11
N TRP A 20 8.48 0.54 7.97
CA TRP A 20 9.06 -0.35 8.98
C TRP A 20 9.61 -1.62 8.33
N VAL A 21 8.82 -2.33 7.52
CA VAL A 21 9.26 -3.59 6.89
C VAL A 21 10.38 -3.38 5.87
N TYR A 22 10.44 -2.20 5.24
CA TYR A 22 11.49 -1.84 4.30
C TYR A 22 12.90 -1.89 4.91
N LYS A 23 13.04 -1.72 6.24
CA LYS A 23 14.35 -1.76 6.92
C LYS A 23 14.89 -3.18 7.15
N GLY A 24 14.08 -4.23 6.95
CA GLY A 24 14.49 -5.63 6.99
C GLY A 24 14.76 -6.24 8.38
N ASP A 25 15.22 -5.46 9.36
CA ASP A 25 15.43 -5.90 10.74
C ASP A 25 14.21 -5.54 11.61
N VAL A 26 13.17 -6.37 11.51
CA VAL A 26 11.87 -6.12 12.16
C VAL A 26 11.43 -7.30 13.02
N ASP A 27 10.88 -7.01 14.21
CA ASP A 27 10.28 -8.02 15.06
C ASP A 27 8.93 -8.47 14.49
N LEU A 28 8.95 -9.62 13.80
CA LEU A 28 7.81 -10.19 13.10
C LEU A 28 6.63 -10.54 14.02
N SER A 29 6.83 -10.62 15.35
CA SER A 29 5.76 -10.94 16.31
C SER A 29 4.64 -9.89 16.32
N TYR A 30 4.93 -8.65 15.90
CA TYR A 30 3.93 -7.58 15.80
C TYR A 30 3.09 -7.63 14.52
N LEU A 31 3.58 -8.29 13.46
CA LEU A 31 2.95 -8.29 12.13
C LEU A 31 1.49 -8.76 12.13
N PRO A 32 1.11 -9.86 12.80
CA PRO A 32 -0.28 -10.33 12.75
C PRO A 32 -1.27 -9.28 13.21
N ARG A 33 -0.97 -8.59 14.31
CA ARG A 33 -1.83 -7.54 14.87
C ARG A 33 -1.84 -6.29 13.99
N TRP A 34 -0.68 -5.89 13.47
CA TRP A 34 -0.59 -4.72 12.59
C TRP A 34 -1.36 -4.91 11.29
N ILE A 35 -1.18 -6.06 10.63
CA ILE A 35 -1.88 -6.41 9.39
C ILE A 35 -3.38 -6.51 9.64
N GLN A 36 -3.81 -7.15 10.74
CA GLN A 36 -5.25 -7.24 11.05
C GLN A 36 -5.88 -5.86 11.23
N ASN A 37 -5.22 -4.93 11.94
CA ASN A 37 -5.73 -3.57 12.09
C ASN A 37 -5.88 -2.83 10.75
N ILE A 38 -4.99 -3.06 9.79
CA ILE A 38 -5.06 -2.45 8.46
C ILE A 38 -6.23 -3.05 7.67
N VAL A 39 -6.40 -4.38 7.71
CA VAL A 39 -7.52 -5.08 7.09
C VAL A 39 -8.85 -4.56 7.65
N ASP A 40 -8.99 -4.49 8.97
CA ASP A 40 -10.22 -4.03 9.63
C ASP A 40 -10.55 -2.57 9.27
N LEU A 41 -9.53 -1.71 9.16
CA LEU A 41 -9.71 -0.32 8.73
C LEU A 41 -10.15 -0.22 7.27
N TYR A 42 -9.53 -1.00 6.37
CA TYR A 42 -9.91 -1.02 4.96
C TYR A 42 -11.33 -1.56 4.77
N ASP A 43 -11.66 -2.71 5.38
CA ASP A 43 -12.99 -3.33 5.28
C ASP A 43 -14.08 -2.48 5.93
N GLY A 44 -13.73 -1.65 6.92
CA GLY A 44 -14.64 -0.67 7.53
C GLY A 44 -14.97 0.53 6.65
N LEU A 45 -14.29 0.74 5.52
CA LEU A 45 -14.56 1.85 4.61
C LEU A 45 -15.70 1.53 3.62
N PRO A 46 -16.57 2.51 3.31
CA PRO A 46 -17.55 2.39 2.23
C PRO A 46 -16.89 1.99 0.90
N ARG A 47 -17.61 1.24 0.07
CA ARG A 47 -17.09 0.71 -1.21
C ARG A 47 -16.54 1.82 -2.11
N ASN A 48 -17.26 2.94 -2.25
CA ASN A 48 -16.83 4.07 -3.07
C ASN A 48 -15.50 4.69 -2.58
N VAL A 49 -15.30 4.76 -1.26
CA VAL A 49 -14.06 5.28 -0.67
C VAL A 49 -12.90 4.32 -0.93
N ARG A 50 -13.14 3.01 -0.85
CA ARG A 50 -12.13 2.00 -1.20
C ARG A 50 -11.72 2.09 -2.67
N GLU A 51 -12.69 2.28 -3.57
CA GLU A 51 -12.43 2.48 -4.99
C GLU A 51 -11.58 3.73 -5.24
N GLU A 52 -11.86 4.85 -4.56
CA GLU A 52 -11.08 6.09 -4.68
C GLU A 52 -9.64 5.96 -4.15
N LEU A 53 -9.40 5.08 -3.18
CA LEU A 53 -8.09 4.87 -2.56
C LEU A 53 -7.32 3.67 -3.13
N GLN A 54 -7.91 2.93 -4.08
CA GLN A 54 -7.38 1.63 -4.48
C GLN A 54 -5.94 1.73 -5.02
N ASP A 55 -5.65 2.72 -5.87
CA ASP A 55 -4.31 2.94 -6.40
C ASP A 55 -3.26 3.16 -5.27
N LEU A 56 -3.65 3.89 -4.22
CA LEU A 56 -2.77 4.13 -3.05
C LEU A 56 -2.54 2.84 -2.26
N CYS A 57 -3.55 1.98 -2.15
CA CYS A 57 -3.44 0.67 -1.52
C CYS A 57 -2.55 -0.25 -2.35
N ASP A 58 -2.75 -0.33 -3.67
CA ASP A 58 -1.97 -1.15 -4.59
C ASP A 58 -0.48 -0.79 -4.52
N GLU A 59 -0.17 0.51 -4.49
CA GLU A 59 1.18 1.03 -4.31
C GLU A 59 1.77 0.65 -2.92
N THR A 60 1.14 1.12 -1.85
CA THR A 60 1.69 1.08 -0.48
C THR A 60 1.71 -0.35 0.09
N ILE A 61 0.59 -1.05 -0.01
CA ILE A 61 0.48 -2.43 0.45
C ILE A 61 1.24 -3.37 -0.49
N GLY A 62 1.27 -3.08 -1.79
CA GLY A 62 2.07 -3.84 -2.75
C GLY A 62 3.57 -3.83 -2.42
N ARG A 63 4.16 -2.66 -2.12
CA ARG A 63 5.57 -2.57 -1.67
C ARG A 63 5.81 -3.26 -0.34
N THR A 64 4.83 -3.23 0.57
CA THR A 64 4.86 -3.99 1.82
C THR A 64 4.90 -5.50 1.55
N ILE A 65 4.03 -6.01 0.66
CA ILE A 65 4.01 -7.42 0.25
C ILE A 65 5.35 -7.82 -0.35
N TYR A 66 5.89 -7.00 -1.25
CA TYR A 66 7.20 -7.28 -1.86
C TYR A 66 8.29 -7.43 -0.79
N SER A 67 8.35 -6.51 0.17
CA SER A 67 9.35 -6.53 1.25
C SER A 67 9.21 -7.73 2.18
N LEU A 68 7.99 -8.18 2.45
CA LEU A 68 7.73 -9.28 3.38
C LEU A 68 7.87 -10.68 2.74
N LYS A 69 7.68 -10.81 1.42
CA LYS A 69 7.74 -12.10 0.72
C LYS A 69 9.07 -12.87 0.95
N PRO A 70 10.26 -12.24 0.85
CA PRO A 70 11.53 -12.93 1.14
C PRO A 70 11.69 -13.35 2.61
N ILE A 71 10.97 -12.72 3.54
CA ILE A 71 11.11 -12.92 4.98
C ILE A 71 10.16 -14.03 5.47
N LEU A 72 8.89 -13.96 5.04
CA LEU A 72 7.83 -14.87 5.50
C LEU A 72 7.59 -16.06 4.56
N GLY A 73 8.01 -15.92 3.29
CA GLY A 73 7.61 -16.82 2.20
C GLY A 73 6.37 -16.32 1.45
N PRO A 74 6.25 -16.61 0.14
CA PRO A 74 5.18 -16.09 -0.71
C PRO A 74 3.78 -16.60 -0.34
N ASP A 75 3.68 -17.79 0.23
CA ASP A 75 2.42 -18.47 0.57
C ASP A 75 2.00 -18.26 2.03
N HIS A 76 2.71 -17.42 2.78
CA HIS A 76 2.41 -17.16 4.19
C HIS A 76 1.03 -16.47 4.35
N GLU A 77 0.25 -16.86 5.37
CA GLU A 77 -1.11 -16.36 5.57
C GLU A 77 -1.22 -14.83 5.63
N LEU A 78 -0.22 -14.17 6.23
CA LEU A 78 -0.14 -12.72 6.33
C LEU A 78 0.05 -12.03 4.97
N ILE A 79 0.78 -12.67 4.04
CA ILE A 79 0.88 -12.21 2.66
C ILE A 79 -0.49 -12.30 1.99
N GLY A 80 -1.18 -13.42 2.16
CA GLY A 80 -2.56 -13.61 1.67
C GLY A 80 -3.53 -12.55 2.20
N LYS A 81 -3.43 -12.17 3.49
CA LYS A 81 -4.26 -11.09 4.06
C LYS A 81 -4.02 -9.75 3.37
N LEU A 82 -2.76 -9.37 3.14
CA LEU A 82 -2.41 -8.12 2.48
C LEU A 82 -2.79 -8.12 0.99
N GLN A 83 -2.62 -9.26 0.30
CA GLN A 83 -2.98 -9.39 -1.11
C GLN A 83 -4.45 -9.10 -1.39
N ARG A 84 -5.36 -9.41 -0.46
CA ARG A 84 -6.80 -9.09 -0.61
C ARG A 84 -7.11 -7.59 -0.60
N LEU A 85 -6.18 -6.76 -0.12
CA LEU A 85 -6.31 -5.30 -0.10
C LEU A 85 -5.83 -4.65 -1.41
N VAL A 86 -5.19 -5.44 -2.28
CA VAL A 86 -4.61 -5.01 -3.56
C VAL A 86 -5.43 -5.62 -4.69
N VAL A 87 -5.79 -4.81 -5.66
CA VAL A 87 -6.55 -5.24 -6.85
C VAL A 87 -5.69 -5.15 -8.11
N GLY A 88 -4.89 -4.10 -8.22
CA GLY A 88 -3.99 -3.88 -9.34
C GLY A 88 -2.67 -4.64 -9.24
N THR A 89 -1.74 -4.26 -10.11
CA THR A 89 -0.42 -4.88 -10.19
C THR A 89 0.41 -4.53 -8.95
N ILE A 90 0.93 -5.56 -8.26
CA ILE A 90 1.89 -5.36 -7.18
C ILE A 90 3.18 -4.74 -7.77
N PRO A 91 3.73 -3.68 -7.17
CA PRO A 91 5.01 -3.10 -7.58
C PRO A 91 6.12 -4.15 -7.67
N ALA A 92 6.96 -4.04 -8.70
CA ALA A 92 8.09 -4.92 -8.97
C ALA A 92 9.26 -4.70 -8.01
N SER A 93 9.25 -3.63 -7.20
CA SER A 93 10.25 -3.38 -6.16
C SER A 93 9.72 -2.45 -5.06
N PRO A 94 10.37 -2.39 -3.87
CA PRO A 94 9.99 -1.45 -2.82
C PRO A 94 10.42 0.00 -3.13
N TYR A 95 11.08 0.23 -4.26
CA TYR A 95 11.49 1.56 -4.74
C TYR A 95 10.63 2.07 -5.90
N GLU A 96 9.63 1.28 -6.31
CA GLU A 96 8.77 1.65 -7.41
C GLU A 96 7.66 2.58 -6.92
N PHE A 97 7.87 3.87 -7.18
CA PHE A 97 6.89 4.92 -6.97
C PHE A 97 6.43 5.45 -8.32
N PRO A 98 5.15 5.29 -8.70
CA PRO A 98 4.66 5.78 -9.96
C PRO A 98 4.81 7.32 -10.02
N ARG A 99 5.36 7.80 -11.14
CA ARG A 99 5.43 9.25 -11.39
C ARG A 99 4.03 9.74 -11.71
N ARG A 100 3.35 10.32 -10.72
CA ARG A 100 2.10 11.05 -10.98
C ARG A 100 2.42 12.28 -11.81
N LYS A 101 1.77 12.46 -12.97
CA LYS A 101 1.81 13.74 -13.67
C LYS A 101 1.21 14.79 -12.74
N SER A 102 1.99 15.79 -12.33
CA SER A 102 1.44 16.95 -11.65
C SER A 102 0.33 17.55 -12.52
N PRO A 103 -0.84 17.91 -11.97
CA PRO A 103 -1.87 18.63 -12.71
C PRO A 103 -1.34 20.04 -13.00
N GLY A 104 -0.54 20.17 -14.06
CA GLY A 104 0.16 21.41 -14.39
C GLY A 104 1.27 21.28 -15.44
N THR A 105 1.77 20.09 -15.74
CA THR A 105 2.78 19.94 -16.80
C THR A 105 2.10 19.87 -18.16
N LYS A 106 1.84 21.04 -18.77
CA LYS A 106 1.65 21.11 -20.22
C LYS A 106 2.95 20.60 -20.85
N GLN A 107 2.90 19.46 -21.53
CA GLN A 107 3.95 19.09 -22.47
C GLN A 107 3.98 20.19 -23.52
N GLY A 108 5.05 20.99 -23.51
CA GLY A 108 5.36 21.90 -24.62
C GLY A 108 5.51 21.06 -25.89
N PRO A 109 5.20 21.63 -27.07
CA PRO A 109 5.22 20.88 -28.31
C PRO A 109 6.62 20.31 -28.55
N ASP A 110 6.63 19.04 -28.90
CA ASP A 110 7.77 18.28 -29.40
C ASP A 110 8.43 19.08 -30.53
N GLN A 111 9.57 19.70 -30.25
CA GLN A 111 10.40 20.30 -31.29
C GLN A 111 11.29 19.19 -31.83
N GLY A 112 10.78 18.52 -32.86
CA GLY A 112 11.62 17.74 -33.76
C GLY A 112 12.64 18.66 -34.42
N VAL A 113 13.91 18.27 -34.31
CA VAL A 113 15.00 18.60 -35.25
C VAL A 113 15.81 17.33 -35.45
#